data_AF-A0AAW6D9U3-F1
#
_entry.id   AF-A0AAW6D9U3-F1
#
_cell.length_a   1.000
_cell.length_b   1.000
_cell.length_c   1.000
_cell.angle_alpha   90.00
_cell.angle_beta   90.00
_cell.angle_gamma   90.00
#
_symmetry.space_group_name_H-M   'P 1'
#
loop_
_entity.id
_entity.type
_entity.pdbx_description
1 polymer ?
#
loop_
_entity_poly.entity_id
_entity_poly.type
_entity_poly.pdbx_seq_one_letter_code
_entity_poly.pdbx_strand_id
1 'polypeptide(L)'
;MINQHSNNRKTAIWIYVMHHDYKDMKSVVDKLYKIMHSCMQHSYQPGIIVFEAKYYLFYENNKDKATELYHTATVLAKAFGDQVFIKNLKMEMKKDLNLE
;
A
#
# COMPACT_ATOMS: atom_id res chain seq x y z
N MET A 1 8.99 -41.67 16.01
CA MET A 1 7.81 -40.88 16.43
C MET A 1 8.25 -39.48 16.82
N ILE A 2 8.35 -38.55 15.88
CA ILE A 2 8.72 -37.16 16.16
C ILE A 2 7.87 -36.24 15.28
N ASN A 3 7.32 -35.19 15.92
CA ASN A 3 6.76 -33.96 15.34
C ASN A 3 5.39 -33.97 14.66
N GLN A 4 4.34 -34.15 15.47
CA GLN A 4 3.06 -33.44 15.21
C GLN A 4 3.03 -32.02 15.83
N HIS A 5 4.01 -31.64 16.67
CA HIS A 5 4.07 -30.31 17.31
C HIS A 5 4.75 -29.20 16.49
N SER A 6 5.35 -29.51 15.34
CA SER A 6 6.01 -28.49 14.48
C SER A 6 5.06 -27.85 13.45
N ASN A 7 3.94 -28.52 13.11
CA ASN A 7 3.06 -28.04 12.03
C ASN A 7 2.06 -26.97 12.48
N ASN A 8 1.71 -26.91 13.76
CA ASN A 8 0.72 -25.96 14.29
C ASN A 8 1.30 -24.57 14.61
N ARG A 9 2.63 -24.42 14.68
CA ARG A 9 3.26 -23.10 14.88
C ARG A 9 3.46 -22.35 13.58
N LYS A 10 3.68 -23.05 12.46
CA LYS A 10 3.76 -22.43 11.14
C LYS A 10 2.39 -21.94 10.67
N THR A 11 1.31 -22.66 10.94
CA THR A 11 -0.05 -22.22 10.61
C THR A 11 -0.50 -21.05 11.48
N ALA A 12 -0.20 -21.02 12.78
CA ALA A 12 -0.53 -19.89 13.64
C ALA A 12 0.24 -18.61 13.25
N ILE A 13 1.53 -18.71 12.92
CA ILE A 13 2.32 -17.56 12.43
C ILE A 13 1.84 -17.13 11.03
N TRP A 14 1.49 -18.07 10.15
CA TRP A 14 0.91 -17.74 8.84
C TRP A 14 -0.47 -17.07 8.97
N ILE A 15 -1.33 -17.55 9.87
CA ILE A 15 -2.64 -16.94 10.17
C ILE A 15 -2.44 -15.56 10.84
N TYR A 16 -1.46 -15.40 11.74
CA TYR A 16 -1.16 -14.12 12.42
C TYR A 16 -0.55 -13.09 11.46
N VAL A 17 0.31 -13.49 10.52
CA VAL A 17 0.81 -12.64 9.43
C VAL A 17 -0.30 -12.27 8.43
N MET A 18 -1.36 -13.09 8.33
CA MET A 18 -2.54 -12.86 7.50
C MET A 18 -3.70 -12.13 8.24
N HIS A 19 -3.55 -11.87 9.55
CA HIS A 19 -4.52 -11.13 10.36
C HIS A 19 -4.36 -9.60 10.23
N HIS A 20 -4.82 -9.11 9.07
CA HIS A 20 -5.97 -8.19 9.01
C HIS A 20 -5.83 -6.67 9.20
N ASP A 21 -4.65 -6.05 9.28
CA ASP A 21 -4.61 -4.56 9.29
C ASP A 21 -4.85 -3.91 7.91
N TYR A 22 -4.79 -4.70 6.84
CA TYR A 22 -5.11 -4.20 5.50
C TYR A 22 -6.62 -4.17 5.20
N LYS A 23 -7.45 -4.97 5.89
CA LYS A 23 -8.91 -4.97 5.65
C LYS A 23 -9.53 -3.63 6.00
N ASP A 24 -9.05 -3.02 7.09
CA ASP A 24 -9.43 -1.68 7.51
C ASP A 24 -8.62 -0.58 6.80
N MET A 25 -7.56 -0.91 6.06
CA MET A 25 -6.79 0.08 5.30
C MET A 25 -7.65 0.79 4.27
N LYS A 26 -8.67 0.12 3.71
CA LYS A 26 -9.65 0.78 2.84
C LYS A 26 -10.49 1.82 3.60
N SER A 27 -10.87 1.52 4.85
CA SER A 27 -11.56 2.47 5.75
C SER A 27 -10.63 3.62 6.16
N VAL A 28 -9.34 3.36 6.37
CA VAL A 28 -8.32 4.39 6.62
C VAL A 28 -8.12 5.28 5.40
N VAL A 29 -8.00 4.71 4.20
CA VAL A 29 -7.91 5.45 2.93
C VAL A 29 -9.13 6.34 2.73
N ASP A 30 -10.34 5.84 2.99
CA ASP A 30 -11.57 6.64 2.90
C ASP A 30 -11.58 7.81 3.90
N LYS A 31 -11.17 7.57 5.15
CA LYS A 31 -11.01 8.65 6.15
C LYS A 31 -9.95 9.66 5.74
N LEU A 32 -8.83 9.22 5.16
CA LEU A 32 -7.79 10.10 4.65
C LEU A 32 -8.31 10.97 3.51
N TYR A 33 -9.09 10.41 2.58
CA TYR A 33 -9.77 11.19 1.53
C TYR A 33 -10.73 12.22 2.12
N LYS A 34 -11.51 11.84 3.14
CA LYS A 34 -12.43 12.75 3.83
C LYS A 34 -11.70 13.90 4.52
N ILE A 35 -10.60 13.62 5.22
CA ILE A 35 -9.79 14.64 5.89
C ILE A 35 -9.12 15.55 4.85
N MET A 36 -8.52 14.97 3.81
CA MET A 36 -7.89 15.71 2.72
C MET A 36 -8.89 16.69 2.07
N HIS A 37 -10.10 16.21 1.77
CA HIS A 37 -11.16 17.05 1.20
C HIS A 37 -11.60 18.14 2.18
N SER A 38 -11.75 17.81 3.47
CA SER A 38 -12.16 18.76 4.50
C SER A 38 -11.11 19.86 4.75
N CYS A 39 -9.83 19.55 4.60
CA CYS A 39 -8.73 20.50 4.75
C CYS A 39 -8.30 21.16 3.43
N MET A 40 -8.92 20.79 2.30
CA MET A 40 -8.55 21.24 0.94
C MET A 40 -7.06 21.02 0.57
N GLN A 41 -6.39 20.07 1.23
CA GLN A 41 -4.96 19.80 1.04
C GLN A 41 -4.71 18.72 -0.03
N HIS A 42 -5.04 19.03 -1.28
CA HIS A 42 -4.92 18.10 -2.41
C HIS A 42 -3.49 17.61 -2.69
N SER A 43 -2.46 18.28 -2.16
CA SER A 43 -1.07 17.85 -2.26
C SER A 43 -0.79 16.48 -1.63
N TYR A 44 -1.63 16.01 -0.70
CA TYR A 44 -1.50 14.69 -0.08
C TYR A 44 -2.17 13.55 -0.87
N GLN A 45 -2.95 13.88 -1.91
CA GLN A 45 -3.63 12.90 -2.75
C GLN A 45 -2.69 11.82 -3.31
N PRO A 46 -1.47 12.14 -3.80
CA PRO A 46 -0.51 11.12 -4.24
C PRO A 46 -0.16 10.12 -3.14
N GLY A 47 0.00 10.57 -1.89
CA GLY A 47 0.33 9.71 -0.75
C GLY A 47 -0.81 8.75 -0.41
N ILE A 48 -2.06 9.22 -0.45
CA ILE A 48 -3.24 8.38 -0.20
C ILE A 48 -3.37 7.28 -1.26
N ILE A 49 -3.10 7.62 -2.53
CA ILE A 49 -3.13 6.65 -3.64
C ILE A 49 -2.03 5.59 -3.49
N VAL A 50 -0.86 5.94 -2.96
CA VAL A 50 0.21 4.97 -2.65
C VAL A 50 -0.23 3.99 -1.57
N PHE A 51 -0.90 4.48 -0.54
CA PHE A 51 -1.49 3.61 0.48
C PHE A 51 -2.50 2.64 -0.15
N GLU A 52 -3.35 3.12 -1.05
CA GLU A 52 -4.27 2.24 -1.79
C GLU A 52 -3.52 1.23 -2.69
N ALA A 53 -2.44 1.64 -3.35
CA ALA A 53 -1.62 0.74 -4.17
C ALA A 53 -1.01 -0.39 -3.33
N LYS A 54 -0.50 -0.08 -2.13
CA LYS A 54 0.02 -1.07 -1.18
C LYS A 54 -1.07 -2.02 -0.70
N TYR A 55 -2.29 -1.53 -0.47
CA TYR A 55 -3.44 -2.38 -0.14
C TYR A 55 -3.70 -3.40 -1.25
N TYR A 56 -3.80 -2.97 -2.51
CA TYR A 56 -4.03 -3.92 -3.60
C TYR A 56 -2.86 -4.89 -3.81
N LEU A 57 -1.62 -4.44 -3.60
CA LEU A 57 -0.44 -5.28 -3.77
C LEU A 57 -0.34 -6.37 -2.70
N PHE A 58 -0.48 -6.02 -1.42
CA PHE A 58 -0.21 -6.93 -0.31
C PHE A 58 -1.44 -7.67 0.21
N TYR A 59 -2.65 -7.12 0.05
CA TYR A 59 -3.89 -7.71 0.57
C TYR A 59 -4.73 -8.38 -0.51
N GLU A 60 -5.09 -7.64 -1.56
CA GLU A 60 -5.87 -8.18 -2.68
C GLU A 60 -5.01 -9.01 -3.65
N ASN A 61 -3.67 -8.98 -3.49
CA ASN A 61 -2.69 -9.62 -4.37
C ASN A 61 -2.88 -9.24 -5.85
N ASN A 62 -3.35 -8.01 -6.11
CA ASN A 62 -3.62 -7.47 -7.44
C ASN A 62 -2.50 -6.52 -7.86
N LYS A 63 -1.47 -7.09 -8.48
CA LYS A 63 -0.27 -6.36 -8.92
C LYS A 63 -0.58 -5.34 -10.02
N ASP A 64 -1.50 -5.66 -10.94
CA ASP A 64 -1.84 -4.77 -12.05
C ASP A 64 -2.47 -3.47 -11.53
N LYS A 65 -3.47 -3.60 -10.63
CA LYS A 65 -4.13 -2.45 -10.02
C LYS A 65 -3.18 -1.64 -9.13
N ALA A 66 -2.30 -2.30 -8.39
CA ALA A 66 -1.27 -1.60 -7.63
C ALA A 66 -0.35 -0.79 -8.55
N THR A 67 0.08 -1.37 -9.67
CA THR A 67 0.96 -0.69 -10.64
C THR A 67 0.28 0.52 -11.26
N GLU A 68 -1.00 0.42 -11.61
CA GLU A 68 -1.81 1.54 -12.11
C GLU A 68 -1.92 2.68 -11.09
N LEU A 69 -2.18 2.34 -9.82
CA LEU A 69 -2.29 3.33 -8.74
C LEU A 69 -0.95 4.02 -8.47
N TYR A 70 0.16 3.28 -8.43
CA TYR A 70 1.48 3.91 -8.30
C TYR A 70 1.82 4.84 -9.49
N HIS A 71 1.43 4.46 -10.71
CA HIS A 71 1.60 5.33 -11.88
C HIS A 71 0.80 6.62 -11.74
N THR A 72 -0.47 6.50 -11.35
CA THR A 72 -1.37 7.63 -11.07
C THR A 72 -0.79 8.56 -9.98
N ALA A 73 -0.33 7.99 -8.86
CA ALA A 73 0.33 8.76 -7.80
C ALA A 73 1.57 9.51 -8.32
N THR A 74 2.36 8.88 -9.21
CA THR A 74 3.55 9.51 -9.81
C THR A 74 3.18 10.68 -10.71
N VAL A 75 2.14 10.54 -11.54
CA VAL A 75 1.66 11.60 -12.42
C VAL A 75 1.13 12.79 -11.61
N LEU A 76 0.35 12.53 -10.56
CA LEU A 76 -0.16 13.56 -9.67
C LEU A 76 0.95 14.27 -8.89
N ALA A 77 1.90 13.51 -8.32
CA ALA A 77 3.05 14.08 -7.63
C ALA A 77 3.89 15.00 -8.53
N LYS A 78 4.07 14.62 -9.81
CA LYS A 78 4.70 15.49 -10.82
C LYS A 78 3.92 16.78 -11.06
N ALA A 79 2.60 16.71 -11.11
CA ALA A 79 1.76 17.89 -11.28
C ALA A 79 1.86 18.86 -10.09
N PHE A 80 2.07 18.35 -8.86
CA PHE A 80 2.31 19.17 -7.67
C PHE A 80 3.76 19.67 -7.54
N GLY A 81 4.70 19.18 -8.35
CA GLY A 81 6.08 19.66 -8.37
C GLY A 81 6.97 19.18 -7.21
N ASP A 82 6.51 18.22 -6.39
CA ASP A 82 7.27 17.72 -5.24
C ASP A 82 8.33 16.69 -5.65
N GLN A 83 9.52 17.19 -6.03
CA GLN A 83 10.62 16.36 -6.53
C GLN A 83 11.16 15.36 -5.49
N VAL A 84 11.12 15.70 -4.20
CA VAL A 84 11.60 14.82 -3.12
C VAL A 84 10.63 13.66 -2.94
N PHE A 85 9.33 13.95 -2.90
CA PHE A 85 8.29 12.93 -2.83
C PHE A 85 8.30 12.03 -4.07
N ILE A 86 8.42 12.59 -5.29
CA ILE A 86 8.50 11.80 -6.54
C ILE A 86 9.69 10.83 -6.51
N LYS A 87 10.85 11.25 -5.98
CA LYS A 87 12.03 10.39 -5.88
C LYS A 87 11.78 9.24 -4.91
N ASN A 88 11.24 9.53 -3.73
CA ASN A 88 10.93 8.53 -2.73
C ASN A 88 9.89 7.53 -3.22
N LEU A 89 8.82 8.02 -3.85
CA LEU A 89 7.77 7.23 -4.48
C LEU A 89 8.31 6.21 -5.48
N LYS A 90 9.20 6.65 -6.38
CA LYS A 90 9.79 5.76 -7.39
C LYS A 90 10.66 4.66 -6.76
N MET A 91 11.39 4.98 -5.69
CA MET A 91 12.19 3.99 -4.95
C MET A 91 11.30 2.97 -4.25
N GLU A 92 10.22 3.43 -3.59
CA GLU A 92 9.25 2.54 -2.97
C GLU A 92 8.56 1.63 -3.98
N MET A 93 8.07 2.18 -5.10
CA MET A 93 7.41 1.40 -6.14
C MET A 93 8.32 0.31 -6.71
N LYS A 94 9.61 0.60 -6.95
CA LYS A 94 10.58 -0.41 -7.41
C LYS A 94 10.79 -1.52 -6.39
N LYS A 95 10.94 -1.14 -5.11
CA LYS A 95 11.11 -2.07 -4.00
C LYS A 95 9.88 -2.96 -3.82
N ASP A 96 8.68 -2.38 -3.87
CA ASP A 96 7.43 -3.08 -3.63
C ASP A 96 7.06 -4.02 -4.79
N LEU A 97 7.29 -3.60 -6.04
CA LEU A 97 6.97 -4.40 -7.23
C LEU A 97 8.07 -5.40 -7.63
N ASN A 98 9.18 -5.45 -6.88
CA ASN A 98 10.39 -6.21 -7.20
C ASN A 98 10.88 -5.94 -8.64
N LEU A 99 10.91 -4.67 -9.02
CA LEU A 99 11.48 -4.24 -10.30
C LEU A 99 12.97 -3.95 -10.07
N GLU A 100 13.83 -4.92 -10.41
CA GLU A 100 15.30 -4.76 -10.42
C GLU A 100 15.75 -3.70 -11.44
#